data_AF-A0A364V7Y4-F1
#
_entry.id   AF-A0A364V7Y4-F1
#
_cell.length_a   1.000
_cell.length_b   1.000
_cell.length_c   1.000
_cell.angle_alpha   90.00
_cell.angle_beta   90.00
_cell.angle_gamma   90.00
#
_symmetry.space_group_name_H-M   'P 1'
#
loop_
_entity.id
_entity.type
_entity.pdbx_description
1 polymer ?
#
loop_
_entity_poly.entity_id
_entity_poly.type
_entity_poly.pdbx_seq_one_letter_code
_entity_poly.pdbx_strand_id
1 'polypeptide(L)'
;MHPQRQARVARALKVFSVTAYVTGVFLLLLVAKMVYVYLIVGKENAPGWLDYFGIVHGLAYMAFILASLDLGTKARWEPVKWLTTMLAGVVPLLSFYVEKVRRNEVRKTFALH
;
A
#
# COMPACT_ATOMS: atom_id res chain seq x y z
N MET A 1 -6.58 -6.72 -26.48
CA MET A 1 -6.34 -7.47 -25.22
C MET A 1 -7.48 -8.46 -25.03
N HIS A 2 -7.21 -9.71 -24.61
CA HIS A 2 -8.29 -10.69 -24.39
C HIS A 2 -9.11 -10.34 -23.13
N PRO A 3 -10.46 -10.38 -23.14
CA PRO A 3 -11.30 -9.94 -22.02
C PRO A 3 -10.97 -10.62 -20.67
N GLN A 4 -10.63 -11.91 -20.69
CA GLN A 4 -10.25 -12.63 -19.46
C GLN A 4 -8.96 -12.06 -18.82
N ARG A 5 -8.00 -11.61 -19.63
CA ARG A 5 -6.75 -10.99 -19.14
C ARG A 5 -7.06 -9.65 -18.49
N GLN A 6 -7.94 -8.84 -19.09
CA GLN A 6 -8.36 -7.56 -18.52
C GLN A 6 -9.05 -7.75 -17.16
N ALA A 7 -9.97 -8.71 -17.05
CA ALA A 7 -10.66 -9.01 -15.79
C ALA A 7 -9.70 -9.44 -14.67
N ARG A 8 -8.71 -10.29 -15.00
CA ARG A 8 -7.68 -10.74 -14.03
C ARG A 8 -6.82 -9.57 -13.53
N VAL A 9 -6.40 -8.68 -14.42
CA VAL A 9 -5.61 -7.49 -14.05
C VAL A 9 -6.46 -6.50 -13.27
N ALA A 10 -7.72 -6.26 -13.65
CA ALA A 10 -8.63 -5.37 -12.94
C ALA A 10 -8.87 -5.82 -11.50
N ARG A 11 -9.08 -7.13 -11.29
CA ARG A 11 -9.21 -7.70 -9.94
C ARG A 11 -7.94 -7.48 -9.11
N ALA A 12 -6.78 -7.81 -9.67
CA ALA A 12 -5.50 -7.63 -8.97
C ALA A 12 -5.23 -6.16 -8.66
N LEU A 13 -5.56 -5.24 -9.58
CA LEU A 13 -5.45 -3.80 -9.37
C LEU A 13 -6.34 -3.34 -8.21
N LYS A 14 -7.59 -3.82 -8.13
CA LYS A 14 -8.48 -3.49 -7.01
C LYS A 14 -7.90 -3.94 -5.67
N VAL A 15 -7.38 -5.17 -5.59
CA VAL A 15 -6.78 -5.70 -4.35
C VAL A 15 -5.53 -4.90 -3.98
N PHE A 16 -4.61 -4.69 -4.92
CA PHE A 16 -3.43 -3.84 -4.76
C PHE A 16 -3.82 -2.48 -4.16
N SER A 17 -4.77 -1.79 -4.80
CA SER A 17 -5.20 -0.48 -4.36
C SER A 17 -5.78 -0.46 -2.95
N VAL A 18 -6.68 -1.40 -2.62
CA VAL A 18 -7.23 -1.49 -1.26
C VAL A 18 -6.12 -1.67 -0.24
N THR A 19 -5.21 -2.62 -0.48
CA THR A 19 -4.09 -2.90 0.44
C THR A 19 -3.12 -1.72 0.55
N ALA A 20 -2.88 -0.96 -0.53
CA ALA A 20 -2.06 0.24 -0.52
C ALA A 20 -2.68 1.33 0.37
N TYR A 21 -3.96 1.62 0.19
CA TYR A 21 -4.67 2.61 1.00
C TYR A 21 -4.71 2.23 2.49
N VAL A 22 -5.02 0.97 2.81
CA VAL A 22 -5.01 0.49 4.20
C VAL A 22 -3.61 0.62 4.81
N THR A 23 -2.58 0.17 4.10
CA THR A 23 -1.18 0.29 4.53
C THR A 23 -0.79 1.74 4.79
N GLY A 24 -1.08 2.64 3.85
CA GLY A 24 -0.77 4.06 3.95
C GLY A 24 -1.50 4.75 5.11
N VAL A 25 -2.78 4.44 5.33
CA VAL A 25 -3.55 5.02 6.45
C VAL A 25 -2.96 4.59 7.79
N PHE A 26 -2.69 3.30 7.98
CA PHE A 26 -2.09 2.84 9.24
C PHE A 26 -0.65 3.34 9.42
N LEU A 27 0.11 3.56 8.33
CA LEU A 27 1.41 4.22 8.41
C LEU A 27 1.27 5.67 8.91
N LEU A 28 0.30 6.42 8.40
CA LEU A 28 0.06 7.79 8.87
C LEU A 28 -0.39 7.82 10.33
N LEU A 29 -1.22 6.87 10.77
CA LEU A 29 -1.59 6.71 12.18
C LEU A 29 -0.37 6.37 13.05
N LEU A 30 0.54 5.53 12.56
CA LEU A 30 1.79 5.21 13.25
C LEU A 30 2.69 6.44 13.37
N VAL A 31 2.82 7.24 12.31
CA VAL A 31 3.57 8.52 12.35
C VAL A 31 2.91 9.51 13.32
N ALA A 32 1.59 9.65 13.29
CA ALA A 32 0.85 10.51 14.21
C ALA A 32 1.04 10.06 15.68
N LYS A 33 1.01 8.74 15.94
CA LYS A 33 1.37 8.18 17.23
C LYS A 33 2.79 8.57 17.64
N MET A 34 3.77 8.45 16.76
CA MET A 34 5.16 8.80 17.09
C MET A 34 5.27 10.28 17.48
N VAL A 35 4.60 11.18 16.75
CA VAL A 35 4.55 12.61 17.11
C VAL A 35 3.89 12.81 18.47
N TYR A 36 2.72 12.22 18.70
CA TYR A 36 1.96 12.36 19.95
C TYR A 36 2.73 11.82 21.17
N VAL A 37 3.26 10.60 21.07
CA VAL A 37 3.94 9.92 22.18
C VAL A 37 5.26 10.60 22.52
N TYR A 38 6.04 11.00 21.52
CA TYR A 38 7.39 11.51 21.76
C TYR A 38 7.44 13.02 22.01
N LEU A 39 6.50 13.80 21.47
CA LEU A 39 6.52 15.26 21.61
C LEU A 39 5.49 15.82 22.60
N ILE A 40 4.44 15.06 22.95
CA ILE A 40 3.31 15.59 23.75
C ILE A 40 3.17 14.87 25.09
N VAL A 41 3.00 13.55 25.09
CA VAL A 41 2.56 12.81 26.28
C VAL A 41 3.71 12.09 27.02
N GLY A 42 4.78 11.76 26.32
CA GLY A 42 5.85 10.91 26.86
C GLY A 42 5.49 9.42 26.81
N LYS A 43 6.51 8.56 26.69
CA LYS A 43 6.33 7.12 26.48
C LYS A 43 5.53 6.43 27.60
N GLU A 44 5.77 6.82 28.86
CA GLU A 44 5.17 6.16 30.02
C GLU A 44 3.66 6.44 30.17
N ASN A 45 3.18 7.53 29.56
CA ASN A 45 1.78 7.94 29.63
C ASN A 45 1.00 7.56 28.35
N ALA A 46 1.65 6.90 27.38
CA ALA A 46 1.03 6.55 26.12
C ALA A 46 -0.01 5.42 26.30
N PRO A 47 -1.26 5.58 25.84
CA PRO A 47 -2.23 4.50 25.87
C PRO A 47 -1.76 3.29 25.04
N GLY A 48 -1.75 2.10 25.64
CA GLY A 48 -1.26 0.87 24.99
C GLY A 48 -2.00 0.48 23.70
N TRP A 49 -3.25 0.90 23.54
CA TRP A 49 -4.01 0.64 22.30
C TRP A 49 -3.39 1.31 21.05
N LEU A 50 -2.55 2.34 21.22
CA LEU A 50 -1.82 2.96 20.11
C LEU A 50 -0.82 1.99 19.46
N ASP A 51 -0.35 0.95 20.16
CA ASP A 51 0.55 -0.07 19.61
C ASP A 51 -0.09 -0.90 18.50
N TYR A 52 -1.42 -1.05 18.51
CA TYR A 52 -2.14 -1.76 17.46
C TYR A 52 -1.97 -1.12 16.09
N PHE A 53 -1.73 0.19 15.98
CA PHE A 53 -1.47 0.83 14.69
C PHE A 53 -0.25 0.23 13.98
N GLY A 54 0.82 -0.07 14.72
CA GLY A 54 2.03 -0.68 14.17
C GLY A 54 1.79 -2.13 13.74
N ILE A 55 1.10 -2.91 14.57
CA ILE A 55 0.77 -4.31 14.27
C ILE A 55 -0.10 -4.39 13.02
N VAL A 56 -1.18 -3.60 12.96
CA VAL A 56 -2.11 -3.60 11.83
C VAL A 56 -1.43 -3.06 10.57
N HIS A 57 -0.58 -2.03 10.68
CA HIS A 57 0.25 -1.58 9.55
C HIS A 57 1.13 -2.71 9.01
N GLY A 58 1.85 -3.43 9.87
CA GLY A 58 2.74 -4.52 9.45
C GLY A 58 1.99 -5.63 8.73
N LEU A 59 0.83 -6.05 9.24
CA LEU A 59 -0.04 -7.04 8.59
C LEU A 59 -0.57 -6.52 7.24
N ALA A 60 -1.05 -5.27 7.19
CA ALA A 60 -1.52 -4.65 5.96
C ALA A 60 -0.39 -4.53 4.91
N TYR A 61 0.83 -4.20 5.35
CA TYR A 61 2.00 -4.07 4.51
C TYR A 61 2.39 -5.41 3.87
N MET A 62 2.33 -6.52 4.62
CA MET A 62 2.54 -7.86 4.04
C MET A 62 1.48 -8.19 2.98
N ALA A 63 0.21 -7.89 3.25
CA ALA A 63 -0.85 -8.06 2.27
C ALA A 63 -0.63 -7.17 1.02
N PHE A 64 -0.14 -5.95 1.20
CA PHE A 64 0.22 -5.03 0.13
C PHE A 64 1.40 -5.54 -0.72
N ILE A 65 2.42 -6.14 -0.11
CA ILE A 65 3.50 -6.80 -0.83
C ILE A 65 2.95 -7.94 -1.70
N LEU A 66 2.13 -8.82 -1.13
CA LEU A 66 1.54 -9.94 -1.87
C LEU A 66 0.61 -9.45 -3.01
N ALA A 67 -0.20 -8.44 -2.75
CA ALA A 67 -1.09 -7.84 -3.75
C ALA A 67 -0.30 -7.11 -4.85
N SER A 68 0.82 -6.47 -4.49
CA SER A 68 1.78 -5.97 -5.47
C SER A 68 2.26 -7.15 -6.30
N LEU A 69 2.81 -8.21 -5.67
CA LEU A 69 3.38 -9.44 -6.30
C LEU A 69 2.40 -10.11 -7.26
N ASP A 70 1.12 -10.04 -6.93
CA ASP A 70 0.04 -10.53 -7.77
C ASP A 70 -0.21 -9.63 -8.99
N LEU A 71 -0.33 -8.31 -8.78
CA LEU A 71 -0.60 -7.33 -9.83
C LEU A 71 0.56 -7.24 -10.83
N GLY A 72 1.79 -7.01 -10.36
CA GLY A 72 2.92 -6.83 -11.26
C GLY A 72 3.23 -8.09 -12.08
N THR A 73 2.88 -9.30 -11.61
CA THR A 73 3.10 -10.54 -12.38
C THR A 73 2.11 -10.58 -13.54
N LYS A 74 0.84 -10.24 -13.29
CA LYS A 74 -0.20 -10.14 -14.32
C LYS A 74 0.03 -8.97 -15.29
N ALA A 75 0.56 -7.86 -14.77
CA ALA A 75 0.88 -6.65 -15.52
C ALA A 75 2.25 -6.72 -16.21
N ARG A 76 3.05 -7.76 -15.92
CA ARG A 76 4.42 -7.98 -16.44
C ARG A 76 5.36 -6.81 -16.15
N TRP A 77 5.38 -6.38 -14.90
CA TRP A 77 6.28 -5.32 -14.43
C TRP A 77 7.74 -5.80 -14.35
N GLU A 78 8.66 -4.90 -14.64
CA GLU A 78 10.09 -5.11 -14.44
C GLU A 78 10.48 -5.08 -12.95
N PRO A 79 11.55 -5.79 -12.52
CA PRO A 79 11.98 -5.89 -11.11
C PRO A 79 12.16 -4.57 -10.36
N VAL A 80 12.51 -3.48 -11.05
CA VAL A 80 12.66 -2.17 -10.39
C VAL A 80 11.29 -1.59 -10.02
N LYS A 81 10.27 -1.78 -10.87
CA LYS A 81 8.90 -1.33 -10.60
C LYS A 81 8.28 -2.10 -9.43
N TRP A 82 8.61 -3.38 -9.32
CA TRP A 82 8.32 -4.21 -8.18
C TRP A 82 8.82 -3.58 -6.87
N LEU A 83 10.13 -3.40 -6.81
CA LEU A 83 10.82 -2.92 -5.61
C LEU A 83 10.32 -1.53 -5.20
N THR A 84 10.29 -0.59 -6.14
CA THR A 84 9.82 0.79 -5.87
C THR A 84 8.36 0.84 -5.41
N THR A 85 7.50 -0.04 -5.92
CA THR A 85 6.10 -0.09 -5.51
C THR A 85 5.96 -0.64 -4.09
N MET A 86 6.69 -1.70 -3.75
CA MET A 86 6.66 -2.26 -2.39
C MET A 86 7.24 -1.29 -1.37
N LEU A 87 8.38 -0.65 -1.67
CA LEU A 87 9.01 0.34 -0.78
C LEU A 87 8.16 1.60 -0.55
N ALA A 88 7.19 1.89 -1.44
CA ALA A 88 6.25 2.98 -1.23
C ALA A 88 5.40 2.81 0.05
N GLY A 89 5.23 1.58 0.53
CA GLY A 89 4.44 1.26 1.72
C GLY A 89 5.05 1.67 3.05
N VAL A 90 6.33 2.10 3.09
CA VAL A 90 7.03 2.47 4.34
C VAL A 90 7.37 3.96 4.44
N VAL A 91 7.24 4.71 3.35
CA VAL A 91 7.47 6.17 3.34
C VAL A 91 6.12 6.88 3.49
N PRO A 92 5.98 7.81 4.45
CA PRO A 92 4.73 8.55 4.66
C PRO A 92 4.23 9.18 3.36
N LEU A 93 2.93 9.05 3.09
CA LEU A 93 2.24 9.54 1.89
C LEU A 93 2.62 8.88 0.56
N LEU A 94 3.80 8.27 0.44
CA LEU A 94 4.30 7.72 -0.82
C LEU A 94 3.44 6.56 -1.34
N SER A 95 2.88 5.75 -0.45
CA SER A 95 1.96 4.65 -0.81
C SER A 95 0.78 5.14 -1.65
N PHE A 96 0.15 6.26 -1.28
CA PHE A 96 -0.98 6.83 -2.02
C PHE A 96 -0.56 7.41 -3.37
N TYR A 97 0.60 8.09 -3.41
CA TYR A 97 1.13 8.63 -4.65
C TYR A 97 1.43 7.51 -5.65
N VAL A 98 2.17 6.47 -5.22
CA VAL A 98 2.54 5.34 -6.07
C VAL A 98 1.31 4.53 -6.46
N GLU A 99 0.34 4.32 -5.56
CA GLU A 99 -0.93 3.69 -5.90
C GLU A 99 -1.61 4.42 -7.07
N LYS A 100 -1.72 5.76 -7.00
CA LYS A 100 -2.37 6.56 -8.05
C LYS A 100 -1.63 6.44 -9.38
N VAL A 101 -0.30 6.51 -9.34
CA VAL A 101 0.55 6.37 -10.53
C VAL A 101 0.36 4.98 -11.15
N ARG A 102 0.48 3.91 -10.37
CA ARG A 102 0.35 2.53 -10.86
C ARG A 102 -1.07 2.22 -11.34
N ARG A 103 -2.10 2.73 -10.65
CA ARG A 103 -3.49 2.59 -11.09
C ARG A 103 -3.72 3.21 -12.45
N ASN A 104 -3.28 4.46 -12.63
CA ASN A 104 -3.44 5.17 -13.91
C ASN A 104 -2.68 4.47 -15.04
N GLU A 105 -1.45 4.03 -14.76
CA GLU A 105 -0.63 3.26 -15.70
C GLU A 105 -1.34 1.96 -16.11
N VAL A 106 -1.73 1.13 -15.14
CA VAL A 106 -2.37 -0.17 -15.41
C VAL A 106 -3.70 0.01 -16.13
N ARG A 107 -4.53 0.99 -15.74
CA ARG A 107 -5.79 1.28 -16.43
C ARG A 107 -5.55 1.63 -17.90
N LYS A 108 -4.57 2.48 -18.19
CA LYS A 108 -4.20 2.86 -19.55
C LYS A 108 -3.66 1.67 -20.35
N THR A 109 -2.73 0.90 -19.79
CA THR A 109 -2.10 -0.24 -20.47
C THR A 109 -3.09 -1.37 -20.80
N PHE A 110 -4.09 -1.59 -19.95
CA PHE A 110 -5.04 -2.69 -20.11
C PHE A 110 -6.43 -2.24 -20.60
N ALA A 111 -6.61 -0.94 -20.90
CA ALA A 111 -7.88 -0.32 -21.28
C ALA A 111 -9.00 -0.66 -20.28
N LEU A 112 -8.71 -0.44 -18.99
CA LEU A 112 -9.67 -0.63 -17.90
C LEU A 112 -10.35 0.70 -17.58
N HIS A 113 -11.66 0.66 -17.36
CA HIS A 113 -12.46 1.82 -16.96
C HIS A 113 -12.38 2.10 -15.43
#